data_AF-A0A538F7S2-F1
#
_entry.id   AF-A0A538F7S2-F1
#
_cell.length_a   1.000
_cell.length_b   1.000
_cell.length_c   1.000
_cell.angle_alpha   90.00
_cell.angle_beta   90.00
_cell.angle_gamma   90.00
#
_symmetry.space_group_name_H-M   'P 1'
#
loop_
_entity.id
_entity.type
_entity.pdbx_description
1 polymer ?
#
loop_
_entity_poly.entity_id
_entity_poly.type
_entity_poly.pdbx_seq_one_letter_code
_entity_poly.pdbx_strand_id
1 'polypeptide(L)' 'ADRSGARLIGDGEPLARALTKIEAGVRAVPMKVQPAEASMYIVNPLTGRKIAFANLFMTHPPTADRIARLRSGEWRS' A
#
# COMPACT_ATOMS: atom_id res chain seq x y z
N ALA A 1 1.51 7.20 -8.15
CA ALA A 1 0.13 6.74 -8.38
C ALA A 1 -0.86 7.47 -7.48
N ASP A 2 -0.82 7.25 -6.15
CA ASP A 2 -1.82 7.83 -5.22
C ASP A 2 -1.96 9.35 -5.29
N ARG A 3 -0.84 10.10 -5.35
CA ARG A 3 -0.86 11.55 -5.54
C ARG A 3 -1.60 11.96 -6.80
N SER A 4 -1.30 11.33 -7.93
CA SER A 4 -1.96 11.61 -9.22
C SER A 4 -3.45 11.28 -9.16
N GLY A 5 -3.82 10.14 -8.54
CA GLY A 5 -5.21 9.75 -8.37
C GLY A 5 -6.00 10.70 -7.47
N ALA A 6 -5.43 11.09 -6.33
CA ALA A 6 -6.02 12.05 -5.41
C ALA A 6 -6.20 13.43 -6.04
N ARG A 7 -5.22 13.89 -6.84
CA ARG A 7 -5.33 15.13 -7.63
C ARG A 7 -6.45 15.07 -8.67
N LEU A 8 -6.59 13.93 -9.36
CA LEU A 8 -7.61 13.75 -10.39
C LEU A 8 -9.02 13.87 -9.83
N ILE A 9 -9.27 13.35 -8.63
CA ILE A 9 -10.59 13.38 -7.99
C ILE A 9 -10.77 14.52 -6.99
N GLY A 10 -9.71 15.30 -6.73
CA GLY A 10 -9.72 16.41 -5.77
C GLY A 10 -9.79 16.01 -4.29
N ASP A 11 -9.62 14.73 -3.96
CA ASP A 11 -9.70 14.21 -2.60
C ASP A 11 -8.79 12.97 -2.41
N GLY A 12 -8.09 12.91 -1.27
CA GLY A 12 -7.23 11.79 -0.90
C GLY A 12 -7.92 10.73 -0.04
N GLU A 13 -9.01 11.07 0.66
CA GLU A 13 -9.64 10.15 1.62
C GLU A 13 -10.26 8.90 0.96
N PRO A 14 -10.91 8.97 -0.23
CA PRO A 14 -11.43 7.78 -0.89
C PRO A 14 -10.34 6.74 -1.17
N LEU A 15 -9.15 7.18 -1.61
CA LEU A 15 -8.00 6.31 -1.85
C LEU A 15 -7.45 5.75 -0.53
N ALA A 16 -7.35 6.57 0.52
CA ALA A 16 -6.87 6.13 1.83
C ALA A 16 -7.77 5.03 2.44
N ARG A 17 -9.10 5.18 2.31
CA ARG A 17 -10.07 4.16 2.73
C ARG A 17 -9.94 2.87 1.93
N ALA A 18 -9.77 2.98 0.61
CA ALA A 18 -9.57 1.81 -0.25
C ALA A 18 -8.32 1.01 0.16
N LEU A 19 -7.18 1.70 0.36
CA LEU A 19 -5.94 1.08 0.82
C LEU A 19 -6.09 0.41 2.19
N THR A 20 -6.77 1.07 3.11
CA THR A 20 -7.06 0.49 4.45
C THR A 20 -7.87 -0.81 4.33
N LYS A 21 -8.87 -0.85 3.44
CA LYS A 21 -9.70 -2.03 3.22
C LYS A 21 -8.90 -3.18 2.58
N ILE A 22 -8.03 -2.88 1.62
CA ILE A 22 -7.19 -3.89 0.97
C ILE A 22 -6.19 -4.49 1.98
N GLU A 23 -5.50 -3.65 2.76
CA GLU A 23 -4.57 -4.09 3.81
C GLU A 23 -5.26 -5.02 4.83
N ALA A 24 -6.47 -4.67 5.26
CA ALA A 24 -7.25 -5.51 6.16
C ALA A 24 -7.59 -6.87 5.52
N GLY A 25 -7.98 -6.88 4.24
CA GLY A 25 -8.26 -8.11 3.50
C GLY A 25 -7.04 -9.03 3.35
N VAL A 26 -5.88 -8.45 3.01
CA VAL A 26 -4.62 -9.20 2.88
C VAL A 26 -4.18 -9.81 4.20
N ARG A 27 -4.34 -9.08 5.31
CA ARG A 27 -4.06 -9.62 6.66
C ARG A 27 -5.01 -10.73 7.09
N ALA A 28 -6.28 -10.63 6.69
CA ALA A 28 -7.30 -11.63 7.03
C ALA A 28 -7.12 -12.93 6.24
N VAL A 29 -6.63 -12.85 4.99
CA VAL A 29 -6.41 -14.01 4.12
C VAL A 29 -4.97 -13.98 3.58
N PRO A 30 -4.00 -14.53 4.34
CA PRO A 30 -2.61 -14.58 3.92
C PRO A 30 -2.45 -15.41 2.63
N MET A 31 -1.93 -14.79 1.58
CA MET A 31 -1.65 -15.47 0.31
C MET A 31 -0.27 -16.13 0.35
N LYS A 32 -0.18 -17.36 -0.18
CA LYS A 32 1.12 -18.01 -0.42
C LYS A 32 1.67 -17.54 -1.76
N VAL A 33 2.47 -16.48 -1.73
CA VAL A 33 3.17 -15.98 -2.92
C VAL A 33 4.68 -16.14 -2.78
N GLN A 34 5.35 -16.32 -3.91
CA GLN A 34 6.81 -16.37 -3.94
C GLN A 34 7.38 -14.96 -3.69
N PRO A 35 8.43 -14.80 -2.89
CA PRO A 35 9.00 -13.47 -2.62
C PRO A 35 9.41 -12.68 -3.87
N ALA A 36 9.83 -13.38 -4.94
CA ALA A 36 10.17 -12.78 -6.23
C ALA A 36 8.97 -12.12 -6.95
N GLU A 37 7.75 -12.54 -6.63
CA GLU A 37 6.50 -12.03 -7.21
C GLU A 37 5.89 -10.89 -6.38
N ALA A 38 6.43 -10.61 -5.18
CA ALA A 38 5.88 -9.61 -4.27
C ALA A 38 5.85 -8.19 -4.87
N SER A 39 6.75 -7.90 -5.82
CA SER A 39 6.85 -6.63 -6.54
C SER A 39 5.67 -6.35 -7.49
N MET A 40 4.87 -7.37 -7.83
CA MET A 40 3.68 -7.25 -8.70
C MET A 40 2.43 -6.81 -7.93
N TYR A 41 2.48 -6.74 -6.59
CA TYR A 41 1.33 -6.49 -5.74
C TYR A 41 1.32 -5.07 -5.17
N ILE A 42 0.11 -4.48 -5.12
CA ILE A 42 -0.12 -3.13 -4.61
C ILE A 42 0.02 -3.06 -3.07
N VAL A 43 -0.22 -4.17 -2.38
CA VAL A 43 -0.09 -4.34 -0.93
C VAL A 43 0.80 -5.55 -0.66
N ASN A 44 1.69 -5.46 0.34
CA ASN A 44 2.64 -6.53 0.65
C ASN A 44 1.90 -7.84 0.97
N PRO A 45 2.03 -8.88 0.13
CA PRO A 45 1.29 -10.13 0.29
C PRO A 45 1.92 -11.08 1.33
N LEU A 46 3.11 -10.76 1.84
CA LEU A 46 3.88 -11.57 2.81
C LEU A 46 3.58 -11.20 4.27
N THR A 47 2.48 -10.49 4.55
CA THR A 47 2.07 -10.06 5.89
C THR A 47 2.01 -11.25 6.84
N GLY A 48 2.97 -11.33 7.78
CA GLY A 48 3.08 -12.42 8.76
C GLY A 48 4.48 -13.02 8.88
N ARG A 49 5.35 -12.84 7.88
CA ARG A 49 6.77 -13.19 8.00
C ARG A 49 7.57 -11.92 8.35
N LYS A 50 8.25 -11.91 9.51
CA LYS A 50 9.29 -10.92 9.81
C LYS A 50 10.47 -11.16 8.87
N ILE A 51 10.38 -10.71 7.63
CA ILE A 51 11.48 -10.79 6.66
C ILE A 51 12.35 -9.56 6.88
N ALA A 52 13.58 -9.78 7.37
CA ALA A 52 14.61 -8.74 7.59
C ALA A 52 14.97 -7.94 6.32
N PHE A 53 14.39 -8.30 5.17
CA PHE A 53 14.58 -7.69 3.85
C PHE A 53 13.27 -7.18 3.23
N ALA A 54 12.23 -6.91 4.03
CA ALA A 54 10.96 -6.40 3.52
C ALA A 54 11.14 -5.17 2.61
N ASN A 55 12.16 -4.36 2.87
CA ASN A 55 12.50 -3.15 2.10
C ASN A 55 13.28 -3.42 0.80
N LEU A 56 13.85 -4.61 0.59
CA LEU A 56 14.72 -4.89 -0.56
C LEU A 56 13.95 -5.25 -1.84
N PHE A 57 12.65 -5.56 -1.72
CA PHE A 57 11.78 -5.94 -2.83
C PHE A 57 10.47 -5.12 -2.89
N MET A 58 10.36 -4.06 -2.09
CA MET A 58 9.20 -3.18 -2.08
C MET A 58 9.28 -2.16 -3.23
N THR A 59 8.57 -2.41 -4.32
CA THR A 59 8.35 -1.46 -5.43
C THR A 59 7.39 -0.33 -5.05
N HIS A 60 6.70 -0.48 -3.92
CA HIS A 60 5.81 0.53 -3.35
C HIS A 60 6.19 0.82 -1.89
N PRO A 61 6.07 2.08 -1.44
CA PRO A 61 6.17 2.40 -0.04
C PRO A 61 5.10 1.63 0.77
N PRO A 62 5.34 1.36 2.06
CA PRO A 62 4.38 0.70 2.94
C PRO A 62 2.98 1.30 2.84
N THR A 63 1.94 0.46 2.93
CA THR A 63 0.54 0.91 2.82
C THR A 63 0.21 2.00 3.85
N ALA A 64 0.78 1.92 5.05
CA ALA A 64 0.62 2.93 6.10
C ALA A 64 1.15 4.30 5.66
N ASP A 65 2.33 4.35 5.03
CA ASP A 65 2.92 5.59 4.55
C ASP A 65 2.07 6.19 3.42
N ARG A 66 1.57 5.35 2.52
CA ARG A 66 0.67 5.79 1.44
C ARG A 66 -0.61 6.43 1.99
N ILE A 67 -1.22 5.81 2.99
CA ILE A 67 -2.40 6.35 3.70
C ILE A 67 -2.06 7.68 4.38
N ALA A 68 -0.91 7.76 5.07
CA ALA A 68 -0.48 8.98 5.75
C ALA A 68 -0.33 10.16 4.77
N ARG A 69 0.31 9.94 3.62
CA ARG A 69 0.48 10.97 2.57
C ARG A 69 -0.83 11.43 1.95
N LEU A 70 -1.81 10.53 1.82
CA LEU A 70 -3.14 10.87 1.33
C LEU A 70 -3.91 11.75 2.32
N ARG A 71 -3.82 11.41 3.62
CA ARG A 71 -4.52 12.13 4.70
C ARG A 71 -3.85 13.43 5.12
N SER A 72 -2.53 13.53 5.00
CA SER A 72 -1.80 14.77 5.29
C SER A 72 -2.02 15.86 4.25
N GLY A 73 -2.59 15.51 3.08
CA GLY A 73 -2.74 16.45 1.97
C GLY A 73 -1.46 16.66 1.16
N GLU A 74 -0.40 15.86 1.37
CA GLU A 74 0.86 15.96 0.62
C GLU A 74 0.66 15.85 -0.90
N TRP A 75 -0.40 15.16 -1.33
CA TRP A 75 -0.79 15.06 -2.74
C TRP A 75 -1.17 16.40 -3.39
N ARG A 76 -1.47 17.45 -2.60
CA ARG A 76 -1.80 18.81 -3.07
C ARG A 76 -0.57 19.63 -3.43
N SER A 77 0.54 19.44 -2.70
CA SER A 77 1.86 19.96 -3.10
C SER A 77 2.29 19.33 -4.40
#